data_AF-A0AA96XKY1-F1
#
_entry.id   AF-A0AA96XKY1-F1
#
_cell.length_a   1.000
_cell.length_b   1.000
_cell.length_c   1.000
_cell.angle_alpha   90.00
_cell.angle_beta   90.00
_cell.angle_gamma   90.00
#
_symmetry.space_group_name_H-M   'P 1'
#
loop_
_entity.id
_entity.type
_entity.pdbx_description
1 polymer ?
#
loop_
_entity_poly.entity_id
_entity_poly.type
_entity_poly.pdbx_seq_one_letter_code
_entity_poly.pdbx_strand_id
1 'polypeptide(L)'
;MSPHGTWRRSATRAVLATGVAVWLGPGAAGANEQRYQSQLEAVARQAPEAQAPEPFTSATVLERAELVRQVLARNPSLEAAREAWRASLERYPRETALEDPMLTYEVAPLSITGSVPFGQVVGLSQQLPFPGKRGLRGEMALAEAQAMREDREALRLRLALMASTLFDDLFVVERSLDVTAEHLRLLGQLKKSAEAQYVTGRASQQDPLQAEVELSEVLREQVMFEAERERLRAQLNGLLHRAPRHRCRHCRKPCPRMPRSPCPPNGCKTKRCACARSWRACGPGSVVARPPSGSRSATTTRMSW
;
A
#
# COMPACT_ATOMS: atom_id res chain seq x y z
N MET A 1 0.43 -93.94 24.73
CA MET A 1 0.72 -92.98 25.83
C MET A 1 0.24 -91.60 25.42
N SER A 2 -0.28 -90.81 26.36
CA SER A 2 -0.73 -89.43 26.14
C SER A 2 -0.17 -88.54 27.26
N PRO A 3 0.45 -87.38 26.98
CA PRO A 3 1.05 -86.54 28.01
C PRO A 3 0.02 -85.66 28.71
N HIS A 4 0.06 -85.60 30.04
CA HIS A 4 -0.77 -84.69 30.83
C HIS A 4 -0.19 -83.26 30.83
N GLY A 5 -0.92 -82.30 30.28
CA GLY A 5 -0.59 -80.87 30.37
C GLY A 5 -1.13 -80.23 31.66
N THR A 6 -0.30 -80.09 32.69
CA THR A 6 -0.71 -79.47 33.97
C THR A 6 -0.64 -77.94 33.92
N TRP A 7 -1.78 -77.26 33.87
CA TRP A 7 -1.87 -75.80 33.74
C TRP A 7 -1.64 -75.08 35.09
N ARG A 8 -0.39 -74.69 35.37
CA ARG A 8 -0.01 -74.09 36.66
C ARG A 8 -0.33 -72.59 36.70
N ARG A 9 -1.50 -72.24 37.25
CA ARG A 9 -1.92 -70.83 37.44
C ARG A 9 -0.96 -70.09 38.37
N SER A 10 -0.26 -69.08 37.86
CA SER A 10 0.45 -68.07 38.65
C SER A 10 -0.49 -66.91 39.01
N ALA A 11 -0.34 -66.35 40.21
CA ALA A 11 -1.28 -65.34 40.73
C ALA A 11 -0.90 -63.92 40.28
N THR A 12 -1.82 -63.24 39.58
CA THR A 12 -1.74 -61.81 39.28
C THR A 12 -1.94 -60.98 40.55
N ARG A 13 -0.85 -60.42 41.09
CA ARG A 13 -0.94 -59.34 42.09
C ARG A 13 -1.37 -58.04 41.40
N ALA A 14 -2.59 -57.59 41.66
CA ALA A 14 -3.05 -56.28 41.24
C ALA A 14 -2.32 -55.19 42.05
N VAL A 15 -1.57 -54.31 41.37
CA VAL A 15 -1.01 -53.10 41.96
C VAL A 15 -2.01 -51.97 41.72
N LEU A 16 -2.56 -51.41 42.81
CA LEU A 16 -3.45 -50.26 42.74
C LEU A 16 -2.65 -49.00 42.41
N ALA A 17 -2.72 -48.56 41.15
CA ALA A 17 -2.14 -47.29 40.72
C ALA A 17 -3.01 -46.13 41.25
N THR A 18 -2.59 -45.49 42.33
CA THR A 18 -3.20 -44.24 42.83
C THR A 18 -2.89 -43.10 41.87
N GLY A 19 -3.78 -42.88 40.90
CA GLY A 19 -3.67 -41.80 39.93
C GLY A 19 -3.79 -40.42 40.59
N VAL A 20 -2.66 -39.74 40.78
CA VAL A 20 -2.65 -38.31 41.12
C VAL A 20 -3.09 -37.53 39.90
N ALA A 21 -4.36 -37.13 39.86
CA ALA A 21 -4.91 -36.27 38.82
C ALA A 21 -4.35 -34.85 38.96
N VAL A 22 -3.15 -34.62 38.42
CA VAL A 22 -2.55 -33.28 38.33
C VAL A 22 -3.44 -32.43 37.42
N TRP A 23 -4.22 -31.54 38.04
CA TRP A 23 -5.16 -30.66 37.33
C TRP A 23 -4.37 -29.54 36.63
N LEU A 24 -3.83 -29.85 35.46
CA LEU A 24 -3.22 -28.89 34.54
C LEU A 24 -4.32 -27.94 34.02
N GLY A 25 -4.61 -26.89 34.80
CA GLY A 25 -5.39 -25.75 34.32
C GLY A 25 -4.71 -25.10 33.09
N PRO A 26 -5.45 -24.32 32.28
CA PRO A 26 -4.99 -23.79 31.00
C PRO A 26 -3.97 -22.63 31.14
N GLY A 27 -2.83 -22.91 31.76
CA GLY A 27 -1.77 -21.93 32.02
C GLY A 27 -0.87 -21.70 30.81
N ALA A 28 -0.76 -20.43 30.40
CA ALA A 28 0.15 -19.87 29.37
C ALA A 28 0.06 -20.44 27.94
N ALA A 29 0.19 -21.75 27.75
CA ALA A 29 0.23 -22.40 26.43
C ALA A 29 -1.00 -22.05 25.57
N GLY A 30 -2.21 -22.12 26.16
CA GLY A 30 -3.44 -21.74 25.46
C GLY A 30 -3.52 -20.27 25.04
N ALA A 31 -2.87 -19.36 25.77
CA ALA A 31 -2.85 -17.93 25.43
C ALA A 31 -1.90 -17.62 24.27
N ASN A 32 -0.75 -18.29 24.20
CA ASN A 32 0.17 -18.17 23.07
C ASN A 32 -0.40 -18.85 21.81
N GLU A 33 -1.10 -19.98 21.97
CA GLU A 33 -1.81 -20.62 20.87
C GLU A 33 -2.91 -19.71 20.30
N GLN A 34 -3.75 -19.12 21.15
CA GLN A 34 -4.76 -18.14 20.72
C GLN A 34 -4.14 -16.94 19.98
N ARG A 35 -2.98 -16.44 20.41
CA ARG A 35 -2.22 -15.40 19.70
C ARG A 35 -1.80 -15.88 18.31
N TYR A 36 -1.19 -17.07 18.19
CA TYR A 36 -0.77 -17.64 16.91
C TYR A 36 -1.94 -17.78 15.94
N GLN A 37 -3.03 -18.43 16.35
CA GLN A 37 -4.24 -18.62 15.54
C GLN A 37 -4.82 -17.26 15.09
N SER A 38 -4.93 -16.27 15.99
CA SER A 38 -5.43 -14.94 15.63
C SER A 38 -4.55 -14.19 14.61
N GLN A 39 -3.24 -14.42 14.62
CA GLN A 39 -2.32 -13.84 13.64
C GLN A 39 -2.36 -14.59 12.30
N LEU A 40 -2.48 -15.93 12.30
CA LEU A 40 -2.73 -16.71 11.08
C LEU A 40 -4.02 -16.25 10.39
N GLU A 41 -5.12 -16.11 11.12
CA GLU A 41 -6.38 -15.58 10.60
C GLU A 41 -6.25 -14.16 10.05
N ALA A 42 -5.39 -13.33 10.65
CA ALA A 42 -5.14 -11.96 10.18
C ALA A 42 -4.32 -11.94 8.89
N VAL A 43 -3.31 -12.82 8.75
CA VAL A 43 -2.59 -13.02 7.47
C VAL A 43 -3.52 -13.57 6.38
N ALA A 44 -4.34 -14.56 6.71
CA ALA A 44 -5.27 -15.20 5.76
C ALA A 44 -6.34 -14.23 5.26
N ARG A 45 -6.92 -13.40 6.14
CA ARG A 45 -7.86 -12.32 5.78
C ARG A 45 -7.25 -11.23 4.89
N GLN A 46 -5.93 -11.18 4.76
CA GLN A 46 -5.20 -10.20 3.98
C GLN A 46 -4.52 -10.82 2.74
N ALA A 47 -5.02 -11.97 2.27
CA ALA A 47 -4.65 -12.54 0.98
C ALA A 47 -4.88 -11.55 -0.18
N PRO A 48 -4.03 -11.54 -1.21
CA PRO A 48 -4.12 -10.58 -2.32
C PRO A 48 -5.36 -10.85 -3.20
N GLU A 49 -6.07 -9.77 -3.56
CA GLU A 49 -7.05 -9.82 -4.65
C GLU A 49 -6.31 -10.00 -5.98
N ALA A 50 -6.67 -11.05 -6.74
CA ALA A 50 -5.93 -11.42 -7.94
C ALA A 50 -6.04 -10.35 -9.05
N GLN A 51 -4.91 -9.71 -9.35
CA GLN A 51 -4.68 -8.80 -10.49
C GLN A 51 -5.85 -7.87 -10.82
N ALA A 52 -6.10 -6.89 -9.94
CA ALA A 52 -7.09 -5.84 -10.16
C ALA A 52 -6.93 -5.16 -11.55
N PRO A 53 -8.04 -4.84 -12.25
CA PRO A 53 -8.00 -4.27 -13.60
C PRO A 53 -7.27 -2.93 -13.65
N GLU A 54 -6.78 -2.56 -14.84
CA GLU A 54 -5.86 -1.43 -15.01
C GLU A 54 -6.32 -0.14 -14.28
N PRO A 55 -5.53 0.38 -13.32
CA PRO A 55 -5.92 1.52 -12.49
C PRO A 55 -6.42 2.73 -13.28
N PHE A 56 -7.50 3.34 -12.79
CA PHE A 56 -8.17 4.52 -13.36
C PHE A 56 -8.79 4.29 -14.76
N THR A 57 -9.31 3.09 -15.02
CA THR A 57 -10.02 2.74 -16.28
C THR A 57 -11.39 3.41 -16.41
N SER A 58 -12.09 3.71 -15.31
CA SER A 58 -13.42 4.36 -15.28
C SER A 58 -13.42 5.77 -14.68
N ALA A 59 -12.29 6.23 -14.13
CA ALA A 59 -12.19 7.49 -13.41
C ALA A 59 -11.70 8.62 -14.31
N THR A 60 -12.53 9.65 -14.48
CA THR A 60 -12.16 10.93 -15.11
C THR A 60 -11.34 11.82 -14.17
N VAL A 61 -11.62 11.71 -12.86
CA VAL A 61 -10.93 12.42 -11.77
C VAL A 61 -9.86 11.53 -11.15
N LEU A 62 -8.65 12.06 -10.95
CA LEU A 62 -7.70 11.47 -10.01
C LEU A 62 -7.95 12.05 -8.61
N GLU A 63 -8.67 11.32 -7.76
CA GLU A 63 -8.79 11.66 -6.34
C GLU A 63 -7.61 11.06 -5.54
N ARG A 64 -7.04 11.83 -4.61
CA ARG A 64 -5.91 11.38 -3.76
C ARG A 64 -6.20 10.05 -3.06
N ALA A 65 -7.41 9.88 -2.52
CA ALA A 65 -7.80 8.67 -1.81
C ALA A 65 -7.81 7.42 -2.73
N GLU A 66 -8.30 7.56 -3.96
CA GLU A 66 -8.29 6.50 -4.96
C GLU A 66 -6.87 6.18 -5.44
N LEU A 67 -6.01 7.20 -5.61
CA LEU A 67 -4.58 6.98 -5.90
C LEU A 67 -3.89 6.19 -4.78
N VAL A 68 -4.08 6.58 -3.51
CA VAL A 68 -3.51 5.86 -2.36
C VAL A 68 -4.02 4.42 -2.31
N ARG A 69 -5.33 4.20 -2.53
CA ARG A 69 -5.93 2.86 -2.59
C ARG A 69 -5.29 2.00 -3.68
N GLN A 70 -5.11 2.54 -4.88
CA GLN A 70 -4.49 1.84 -6.02
C GLN A 70 -3.01 1.53 -5.80
N VAL A 71 -2.24 2.45 -5.18
CA VAL A 71 -0.84 2.19 -4.80
C VAL A 71 -0.75 1.08 -3.73
N LEU A 72 -1.59 1.12 -2.70
CA LEU A 72 -1.58 0.09 -1.66
C LEU A 72 -2.03 -1.29 -2.16
N ALA A 73 -2.96 -1.34 -3.13
CA ALA A 73 -3.46 -2.60 -3.69
C ALA A 73 -2.48 -3.27 -4.68
N ARG A 74 -1.63 -2.49 -5.38
CA ARG A 74 -0.80 -2.99 -6.50
C ARG A 74 0.70 -3.11 -6.18
N ASN A 75 1.14 -2.74 -4.98
CA ASN A 75 2.57 -2.67 -4.65
C ASN A 75 3.11 -3.99 -4.03
N PRO A 76 3.91 -4.81 -4.75
CA PRO A 76 4.48 -6.06 -4.25
C PRO A 76 5.37 -5.91 -3.01
N SER A 77 5.86 -4.72 -2.64
CA SER A 77 6.57 -4.54 -1.37
C SER A 77 5.68 -4.84 -0.14
N LEU A 78 4.36 -4.61 -0.24
CA LEU A 78 3.40 -4.95 0.82
C LEU A 78 3.04 -6.44 0.86
N GLU A 79 3.18 -7.13 -0.28
CA GLU A 79 3.01 -8.57 -0.38
C GLU A 79 4.27 -9.31 0.11
N ALA A 80 5.46 -8.85 -0.27
CA ALA A 80 6.72 -9.35 0.28
C ALA A 80 6.76 -9.21 1.81
N ALA A 81 6.30 -8.08 2.35
CA ALA A 81 6.15 -7.90 3.80
C ALA A 81 5.06 -8.82 4.40
N ARG A 82 3.99 -9.16 3.67
CA ARG A 82 2.95 -10.11 4.11
C ARG A 82 3.51 -11.52 4.24
N GLU A 83 4.21 -12.01 3.21
CA GLU A 83 4.81 -13.35 3.23
C GLU A 83 6.02 -13.42 4.17
N ALA A 84 6.74 -12.31 4.42
CA ALA A 84 7.76 -12.24 5.47
C ALA A 84 7.17 -12.39 6.88
N TRP A 85 6.06 -11.70 7.19
CA TRP A 85 5.31 -11.90 8.45
C TRP A 85 4.73 -13.32 8.56
N ARG A 86 4.22 -13.89 7.46
CA ARG A 86 3.79 -15.29 7.46
C ARG A 86 4.95 -16.24 7.76
N ALA A 87 6.09 -16.07 7.09
CA ALA A 87 7.27 -16.92 7.31
C ALA A 87 7.86 -16.79 8.72
N SER A 88 7.65 -15.67 9.42
CA SER A 88 7.99 -15.55 10.85
C SER A 88 6.95 -16.22 11.76
N LEU A 89 5.65 -16.22 11.41
CA LEU A 89 4.63 -16.98 12.14
C LEU A 89 4.90 -18.49 12.13
N GLU A 90 5.30 -19.07 10.99
CA GLU A 90 5.58 -20.52 10.91
C GLU A 90 6.84 -20.95 11.72
N ARG A 91 7.57 -20.01 12.33
CA ARG A 91 8.58 -20.32 13.36
C ARG A 91 7.95 -20.79 14.66
N TYR A 92 6.78 -20.29 15.04
CA TYR A 92 6.12 -20.64 16.30
C TYR A 92 5.85 -22.15 16.45
N PRO A 93 5.20 -22.87 15.51
CA PRO A 93 4.99 -24.31 15.64
C PRO A 93 6.31 -25.08 15.66
N ARG A 94 7.33 -24.62 14.92
CA ARG A 94 8.66 -25.24 14.86
C ARG A 94 9.46 -25.10 16.16
N GLU A 95 9.40 -23.94 16.80
CA GLU A 95 10.12 -23.67 18.07
C GLU A 95 9.37 -24.18 19.32
N THR A 96 8.05 -24.34 19.22
CA THR A 96 7.21 -24.96 20.27
C THR A 96 7.08 -26.48 20.14
N ALA A 97 7.42 -27.08 18.99
CA ALA A 97 7.52 -28.53 18.82
C ALA A 97 8.47 -29.20 19.83
N LEU A 98 8.36 -30.52 19.95
CA LEU A 98 9.38 -31.34 20.59
C LEU A 98 10.44 -31.70 19.54
N GLU A 99 11.67 -31.93 19.94
CA GLU A 99 12.72 -32.36 19.01
C GLU A 99 12.38 -33.76 18.45
N ASP A 100 12.63 -33.94 17.15
CA ASP A 100 12.26 -35.16 16.42
C ASP A 100 12.94 -36.40 17.04
N PRO A 101 12.23 -37.53 17.17
CA PRO A 101 12.81 -38.74 17.74
C PRO A 101 13.82 -39.36 16.77
N MET A 102 15.08 -39.46 17.20
CA MET A 102 16.14 -40.10 16.45
C MET A 102 16.00 -41.62 16.56
N LEU A 103 15.66 -42.27 15.44
CA LEU A 103 15.75 -43.72 15.27
C LEU A 103 17.17 -44.09 14.85
N THR A 104 17.92 -44.81 15.69
CA THR A 104 19.19 -45.43 15.31
C THR A 104 18.98 -46.89 14.96
N TYR A 105 19.68 -47.37 13.94
CA TYR A 105 19.73 -48.78 13.58
C TYR A 105 21.18 -49.17 13.32
N GLU A 106 21.69 -50.08 14.14
CA GLU A 106 23.09 -50.53 14.13
C GLU A 106 23.14 -52.03 13.91
N VAL A 107 24.06 -52.48 13.06
CA VAL A 107 24.29 -53.90 12.75
C VAL A 107 25.76 -54.21 13.02
N ALA A 108 26.02 -55.22 13.84
CA ALA A 108 27.36 -55.60 14.26
C ALA A 108 28.16 -56.18 13.07
N PRO A 109 29.22 -55.52 12.55
CA PRO A 109 29.85 -55.91 11.29
C PRO A 109 30.42 -57.33 11.28
N LEU A 110 30.97 -57.78 12.42
CA LEU A 110 31.51 -59.13 12.62
C LEU A 110 30.46 -60.25 12.47
N SER A 111 29.17 -59.92 12.56
CA SER A 111 28.05 -60.88 12.42
C SER A 111 27.48 -61.00 11.01
N ILE A 112 28.09 -60.31 10.03
CA ILE A 112 27.74 -60.40 8.60
C ILE A 112 28.59 -61.47 7.89
N THR A 113 29.81 -61.73 8.37
CA THR A 113 30.78 -62.64 7.74
C THR A 113 31.42 -63.67 8.68
N GLY A 114 31.17 -63.58 9.99
CA GLY A 114 31.69 -64.51 11.01
C GLY A 114 30.68 -65.56 11.46
N SER A 115 31.14 -66.56 12.21
CA SER A 115 30.31 -67.62 12.82
C SER A 115 29.58 -67.20 14.11
N VAL A 116 29.40 -65.89 14.33
CA VAL A 116 28.72 -65.31 15.50
C VAL A 116 27.28 -64.91 15.16
N PRO A 117 26.33 -64.96 16.12
CA PRO A 117 24.93 -64.60 15.88
C PRO A 117 24.75 -63.17 15.34
N PHE A 118 23.77 -62.99 14.45
CA PHE A 118 23.45 -61.68 13.86
C PHE A 118 23.07 -60.66 14.94
N GLY A 119 23.92 -59.64 15.10
CA GLY A 119 23.72 -58.58 16.09
C GLY A 119 23.08 -57.35 15.46
N GLN A 120 21.86 -57.04 15.85
CA GLN A 120 21.15 -55.82 15.46
C GLN A 120 20.66 -55.06 16.70
N VAL A 121 20.76 -53.73 16.66
CA VAL A 121 20.27 -52.82 17.72
C VAL A 121 19.40 -51.76 17.07
N VAL A 122 18.19 -51.60 17.58
CA VAL A 122 17.29 -50.47 17.24
C VAL A 122 17.21 -49.58 18.47
N GLY A 123 17.65 -48.33 18.35
CA GLY A 123 17.55 -47.32 19.39
C GLY A 123 16.52 -46.25 19.02
N LEU A 124 15.79 -45.74 20.01
CA LEU A 124 14.93 -44.57 19.86
C LEU A 124 15.32 -43.55 20.93
N SER A 125 15.75 -42.36 20.51
CA SER A 125 16.22 -41.29 21.39
C SER A 125 15.46 -40.00 21.11
N GLN A 126 14.95 -39.35 22.16
CA GLN A 126 14.27 -38.06 22.05
C GLN A 126 14.73 -37.15 23.19
N GLN A 127 15.14 -35.92 22.85
CA GLN A 127 15.48 -34.93 23.85
C GLN A 127 14.21 -34.36 24.50
N LEU A 128 14.09 -34.51 25.82
CA LEU A 128 13.01 -33.92 26.62
C LEU A 128 13.53 -32.64 27.30
N PRO A 129 13.33 -31.44 26.72
CA PRO A 129 13.81 -30.20 27.32
C PRO A 129 13.02 -29.86 28.59
N PHE A 130 13.69 -29.20 29.53
CA PHE A 130 13.08 -28.74 30.79
C PHE A 130 11.79 -27.92 30.54
N PRO A 131 10.71 -28.15 31.30
CA PRO A 131 9.42 -27.47 31.10
C PRO A 131 9.57 -25.94 31.13
N GLY A 132 8.80 -25.25 30.29
CA GLY A 132 8.87 -23.81 30.10
C GLY A 132 9.84 -23.35 29.00
N LYS A 133 10.95 -24.07 28.73
CA LYS A 133 11.94 -23.65 27.71
C LYS A 133 11.33 -23.53 26.29
N ARG A 134 10.44 -24.45 25.91
CA ARG A 134 9.67 -24.41 24.65
C ARG A 134 8.65 -23.26 24.62
N GLY A 135 8.05 -22.93 25.77
CA GLY A 135 7.11 -21.80 25.88
C GLY A 135 7.80 -20.46 25.61
N LEU A 136 8.95 -20.21 26.26
CA LEU A 136 9.74 -18.99 26.07
C LEU A 136 10.25 -18.85 24.61
N ARG A 137 10.67 -19.95 23.97
CA ARG A 137 11.01 -19.95 22.53
C ARG A 137 9.80 -19.57 21.66
N GLY A 138 8.62 -20.11 21.95
CA GLY A 138 7.37 -19.74 21.28
C GLY A 138 6.99 -18.27 21.47
N GLU A 139 7.18 -17.72 22.66
CA GLU A 139 6.95 -16.30 22.96
C GLU A 139 7.92 -15.39 22.21
N MET A 140 9.19 -15.77 22.09
CA MET A 140 10.16 -15.06 21.23
C MET A 140 9.74 -15.10 19.76
N ALA A 141 9.35 -16.27 19.23
CA ALA A 141 8.90 -16.39 17.84
C ALA A 141 7.62 -15.57 17.56
N LEU A 142 6.67 -15.52 18.50
CA LEU A 142 5.48 -14.67 18.39
C LEU A 142 5.79 -13.18 18.51
N ALA A 143 6.80 -12.79 19.29
CA ALA A 143 7.29 -11.41 19.36
C ALA A 143 7.99 -10.98 18.07
N GLU A 144 8.80 -11.84 17.45
CA GLU A 144 9.38 -11.62 16.12
C GLU A 144 8.30 -11.46 15.05
N ALA A 145 7.29 -12.34 15.04
CA ALA A 145 6.17 -12.25 14.10
C ALA A 145 5.32 -10.99 14.32
N GLN A 146 5.09 -10.61 15.58
CA GLN A 146 4.42 -9.37 15.94
C GLN A 146 5.22 -8.13 15.51
N ALA A 147 6.56 -8.14 15.55
CA ALA A 147 7.38 -7.06 15.00
C ALA A 147 7.21 -6.94 13.47
N MET A 148 7.33 -8.07 12.75
CA MET A 148 7.14 -8.13 11.29
C MET A 148 5.77 -7.64 10.83
N ARG A 149 4.73 -7.79 11.67
CA ARG A 149 3.39 -7.22 11.41
C ARG A 149 3.40 -5.69 11.45
N GLU A 150 4.01 -5.10 12.48
CA GLU A 150 4.06 -3.64 12.62
C GLU A 150 4.98 -3.00 11.58
N ASP A 151 6.09 -3.66 11.19
CA ASP A 151 6.94 -3.24 10.07
C ASP A 151 6.15 -3.15 8.76
N ARG A 152 5.22 -4.08 8.52
CA ARG A 152 4.33 -4.05 7.34
C ARG A 152 3.31 -2.92 7.39
N GLU A 153 2.69 -2.65 8.54
CA GLU A 153 1.76 -1.51 8.69
C GLU A 153 2.52 -0.17 8.62
N ALA A 154 3.75 -0.09 9.14
CA ALA A 154 4.64 1.06 8.95
C ALA A 154 5.00 1.28 7.47
N LEU A 155 5.30 0.21 6.72
CA LEU A 155 5.51 0.26 5.27
C LEU A 155 4.25 0.73 4.52
N ARG A 156 3.06 0.26 4.91
CA ARG A 156 1.76 0.67 4.37
C ARG A 156 1.52 2.17 4.59
N LEU A 157 1.72 2.66 5.81
CA LEU A 157 1.60 4.09 6.13
C LEU A 157 2.62 4.93 5.35
N ARG A 158 3.87 4.47 5.22
CA ARG A 158 4.91 5.12 4.41
C ARG A 158 4.54 5.21 2.94
N LEU A 159 4.00 4.14 2.34
CA LEU A 159 3.55 4.13 0.95
C LEU A 159 2.32 5.03 0.74
N ALA A 160 1.37 5.06 1.69
CA ALA A 160 0.24 5.97 1.66
C ALA A 160 0.66 7.45 1.75
N LEU A 161 1.67 7.76 2.57
CA LEU A 161 2.27 9.09 2.67
C LEU A 161 2.96 9.48 1.35
N MET A 162 3.84 8.62 0.80
CA MET A 162 4.54 8.88 -0.46
C MET A 162 3.59 9.06 -1.65
N ALA A 163 2.52 8.27 -1.75
CA ALA A 163 1.49 8.45 -2.76
C ALA A 163 0.69 9.76 -2.54
N SER A 164 0.55 10.21 -1.29
CA SER A 164 -0.12 11.47 -0.97
C SER A 164 0.74 12.69 -1.27
N THR A 165 2.05 12.68 -0.98
CA THR A 165 2.94 13.81 -1.27
C THR A 165 3.11 13.99 -2.77
N LEU A 166 3.40 12.91 -3.52
CA LEU A 166 3.54 12.97 -4.98
C LEU A 166 2.28 13.45 -5.71
N PHE A 167 1.10 13.29 -5.10
CA PHE A 167 -0.15 13.87 -5.61
C PHE A 167 -0.16 15.40 -5.46
N ASP A 168 0.26 15.93 -4.31
CA ASP A 168 0.34 17.38 -4.07
C ASP A 168 1.45 18.01 -4.89
N ASP A 169 2.63 17.38 -4.95
CA ASP A 169 3.78 17.86 -5.73
C ASP A 169 3.38 18.00 -7.21
N LEU A 170 2.71 16.98 -7.77
CA LEU A 170 2.22 17.00 -9.15
C LEU A 170 1.10 18.05 -9.35
N PHE A 171 0.18 18.18 -8.39
CA PHE A 171 -0.87 19.20 -8.44
C PHE A 171 -0.28 20.62 -8.44
N VAL A 172 0.72 20.88 -7.60
CA VAL A 172 1.44 22.17 -7.54
C VAL A 172 2.15 22.44 -8.87
N VAL A 173 2.89 21.48 -9.43
CA VAL A 173 3.62 21.68 -10.69
C VAL A 173 2.68 21.91 -11.88
N GLU A 174 1.60 21.13 -12.02
CA GLU A 174 0.60 21.36 -13.08
C GLU A 174 -0.09 22.73 -12.90
N ARG A 175 -0.29 23.18 -11.65
CA ARG A 175 -0.88 24.49 -11.35
C ARG A 175 0.10 25.65 -11.57
N SER A 176 1.41 25.44 -11.37
CA SER A 176 2.43 26.41 -11.77
C SER A 176 2.45 26.58 -13.29
N LEU A 177 2.40 25.48 -14.06
CA LEU A 177 2.34 25.54 -15.52
C LEU A 177 1.13 26.34 -16.05
N ASP A 178 -0.06 26.20 -15.44
CA ASP A 178 -1.22 27.04 -15.75
C ASP A 178 -0.93 28.55 -15.56
N VAL A 179 -0.16 28.91 -14.53
CA VAL A 179 0.16 30.31 -14.17
C VAL A 179 1.27 30.86 -15.05
N THR A 180 2.36 30.10 -15.26
CA THR A 180 3.45 30.42 -16.20
C THR A 180 2.90 30.62 -17.62
N ALA A 181 1.93 29.82 -18.07
CA ALA A 181 1.28 30.01 -19.36
C ALA A 181 0.49 31.34 -19.47
N GLU A 182 -0.16 31.79 -18.40
CA GLU A 182 -0.82 33.09 -18.36
C GLU A 182 0.18 34.24 -18.25
N HIS A 183 1.31 34.06 -17.54
CA HIS A 183 2.42 35.02 -17.50
C HIS A 183 3.02 35.23 -18.89
N LEU A 184 3.31 34.14 -19.63
CA LEU A 184 3.77 34.21 -21.02
C LEU A 184 2.75 34.91 -21.94
N ARG A 185 1.45 34.66 -21.74
CA ARG A 185 0.38 35.33 -22.48
C ARG A 185 0.32 36.84 -22.21
N LEU A 186 0.62 37.27 -20.98
CA LEU A 186 0.65 38.68 -20.57
C LEU A 186 1.94 39.38 -21.02
N LEU A 187 3.11 38.78 -20.81
CA LEU A 187 4.40 39.31 -21.28
C LEU A 187 4.44 39.40 -22.81
N GLY A 188 3.88 38.42 -23.52
CA GLY A 188 3.72 38.46 -24.98
C GLY A 188 2.74 39.52 -25.50
N GLN A 189 1.88 40.08 -24.63
CA GLN A 189 1.08 41.28 -24.94
C GLN A 189 1.84 42.57 -24.60
N LEU A 190 2.58 42.58 -23.49
CA LEU A 190 3.40 43.71 -23.06
C LEU A 190 4.54 44.00 -24.06
N LYS A 191 5.28 42.97 -24.52
CA LYS A 191 6.32 43.11 -25.55
C LYS A 191 5.76 43.78 -26.81
N LYS A 192 4.62 43.29 -27.33
CA LYS A 192 3.95 43.87 -28.51
C LYS A 192 3.50 45.31 -28.31
N SER A 193 3.12 45.70 -27.09
CA SER A 193 2.79 47.09 -26.77
C SER A 193 4.02 47.98 -26.68
N ALA A 194 5.15 47.47 -26.19
CA ALA A 194 6.43 48.19 -26.17
C ALA A 194 7.01 48.34 -27.60
N GLU A 195 6.99 47.28 -28.41
CA GLU A 195 7.35 47.30 -29.83
C GLU A 195 6.56 48.38 -30.60
N ALA A 196 5.24 48.45 -30.41
CA ALA A 196 4.39 49.45 -31.06
C ALA A 196 4.67 50.89 -30.60
N GLN A 197 5.05 51.10 -29.33
CA GLN A 197 5.44 52.42 -28.83
C GLN A 197 6.83 52.84 -29.32
N TYR A 198 7.78 51.91 -29.39
CA TYR A 198 9.11 52.14 -29.96
C TYR A 198 9.03 52.51 -31.45
N VAL A 199 8.28 51.74 -32.25
CA VAL A 199 8.05 52.02 -33.69
C VAL A 199 7.34 53.35 -33.94
N THR A 200 6.55 53.85 -32.98
CA THR A 200 5.92 55.18 -33.05
C THR A 200 6.73 56.31 -32.40
N GLY A 201 7.97 56.04 -31.98
CA GLY A 201 8.88 57.04 -31.39
C GLY A 201 8.47 57.51 -29.98
N ARG A 202 7.68 56.72 -29.25
CA ARG A 202 7.08 57.08 -27.95
C ARG A 202 7.74 56.39 -26.75
N ALA A 203 8.60 55.40 -26.98
CA ALA A 203 9.24 54.55 -25.97
C ALA A 203 10.70 54.26 -26.33
N SER A 204 11.48 53.79 -25.35
CA SER A 204 12.89 53.44 -25.55
C SER A 204 13.02 52.10 -26.28
N GLN A 205 14.15 51.85 -26.94
CA GLN A 205 14.50 50.50 -27.42
C GLN A 205 14.71 49.52 -26.25
N GLN A 206 15.01 50.04 -25.05
CA GLN A 206 15.18 49.23 -23.84
C GLN A 206 13.89 48.51 -23.43
N ASP A 207 12.73 49.11 -23.65
CA ASP A 207 11.44 48.59 -23.18
C ASP A 207 11.04 47.24 -23.84
N PRO A 208 11.08 47.08 -25.19
CA PRO A 208 10.84 45.77 -25.82
C PRO A 208 11.98 44.77 -25.59
N LEU A 209 13.22 45.23 -25.37
CA LEU A 209 14.36 44.36 -25.06
C LEU A 209 14.26 43.78 -23.65
N GLN A 210 13.90 44.57 -22.64
CA GLN A 210 13.63 44.06 -21.30
C GLN A 210 12.48 43.05 -21.34
N ALA A 211 11.38 43.37 -22.03
CA ALA A 211 10.24 42.44 -22.19
C ALA A 211 10.61 41.11 -22.89
N GLU A 212 11.64 41.08 -23.73
CA GLU A 212 12.21 39.87 -24.33
C GLU A 212 13.02 39.04 -23.32
N VAL A 213 13.80 39.69 -22.45
CA VAL A 213 14.55 39.03 -21.37
C VAL A 213 13.58 38.40 -20.37
N GLU A 214 12.61 39.16 -19.86
CA GLU A 214 11.57 38.66 -18.93
C GLU A 214 10.82 37.44 -19.51
N LEU A 215 10.43 37.52 -20.79
CA LEU A 215 9.74 36.42 -21.48
C LEU A 215 10.65 35.18 -21.64
N SER A 216 11.94 35.38 -21.88
CA SER A 216 12.93 34.30 -21.95
C SER A 216 13.16 33.62 -20.60
N GLU A 217 13.12 34.38 -19.50
CA GLU A 217 13.20 33.85 -18.14
C GLU A 217 11.97 33.00 -17.77
N VAL A 218 10.76 33.45 -18.12
CA VAL A 218 9.53 32.70 -17.87
C VAL A 218 9.42 31.45 -18.78
N LEU A 219 9.97 31.49 -20.00
CA LEU A 219 10.11 30.29 -20.85
C LEU A 219 11.07 29.26 -20.23
N ARG A 220 12.20 29.72 -19.65
CA ARG A 220 13.13 28.86 -18.90
C ARG A 220 12.44 28.24 -17.69
N GLU A 221 11.61 28.99 -16.97
CA GLU A 221 10.81 28.49 -15.84
C GLU A 221 9.81 27.39 -16.29
N GLN A 222 9.09 27.60 -17.40
CA GLN A 222 8.18 26.59 -17.96
C GLN A 222 8.91 25.26 -18.22
N VAL A 223 10.07 25.30 -18.86
CA VAL A 223 10.86 24.08 -19.17
C VAL A 223 11.27 23.34 -17.89
N MET A 224 11.60 24.05 -16.81
CA MET A 224 11.91 23.43 -15.52
C MET A 224 10.68 22.75 -14.89
N PHE A 225 9.51 23.40 -14.91
CA PHE A 225 8.28 22.77 -14.42
C PHE A 225 7.84 21.58 -15.29
N GLU A 226 8.02 21.62 -16.61
CA GLU A 226 7.74 20.48 -17.47
C GLU A 226 8.67 19.29 -17.21
N ALA A 227 9.94 19.53 -16.93
CA ALA A 227 10.89 18.49 -16.54
C ALA A 227 10.52 17.85 -15.19
N GLU A 228 10.18 18.65 -14.18
CA GLU A 228 9.76 18.14 -12.87
C GLU A 228 8.41 17.40 -12.96
N ARG A 229 7.47 17.86 -13.79
CA ARG A 229 6.21 17.17 -14.07
C ARG A 229 6.44 15.74 -14.58
N GLU A 230 7.33 15.56 -15.57
CA GLU A 230 7.64 14.23 -16.09
C GLU A 230 8.42 13.37 -15.09
N ARG A 231 9.26 13.97 -14.24
CA ARG A 231 9.92 13.28 -13.12
C ARG A 231 8.91 12.78 -12.08
N LEU A 232 7.96 13.60 -11.66
CA LEU A 232 6.91 13.22 -10.70
C LEU A 232 5.98 12.14 -11.29
N ARG A 233 5.60 12.27 -12.57
CA ARG A 233 4.85 11.23 -13.31
C ARG A 233 5.61 9.90 -13.37
N ALA A 234 6.93 9.92 -13.58
CA ALA A 234 7.75 8.72 -13.56
C ALA A 234 7.83 8.06 -12.17
N GLN A 235 7.95 8.84 -11.10
CA GLN A 235 7.91 8.33 -9.71
C GLN A 235 6.54 7.72 -9.36
N LEU A 236 5.45 8.39 -9.77
CA LEU A 236 4.08 7.91 -9.59
C LEU A 236 3.82 6.59 -10.34
N ASN A 237 4.29 6.49 -11.58
CA ASN A 237 4.26 5.23 -12.35
C ASN A 237 5.07 4.12 -11.65
N GLY A 238 6.20 4.46 -11.02
CA GLY A 238 6.98 3.55 -10.19
C GLY A 238 6.19 2.98 -9.00
N LEU A 239 5.50 3.83 -8.22
CA LEU A 239 4.66 3.37 -7.11
C LEU A 239 3.46 2.50 -7.55
N LEU A 240 2.96 2.73 -8.77
CA LEU A 240 1.89 1.93 -9.39
C LEU A 240 2.40 0.68 -10.14
N HIS A 241 3.70 0.41 -10.09
CA HIS A 241 4.37 -0.69 -10.80
C HIS A 241 4.02 -0.72 -12.28
N ARG A 242 4.14 0.45 -12.92
CA ARG A 242 4.02 0.69 -14.36
C ARG A 242 5.35 1.22 -14.90
N ALA A 243 5.61 1.02 -16.20
CA ALA A 243 6.81 1.54 -16.84
C ALA A 243 6.89 3.09 -16.71
N PRO A 244 8.07 3.71 -16.50
CA PRO A 244 8.15 5.15 -16.20
C PRO A 244 7.49 6.06 -17.25
N ARG A 245 7.65 5.70 -18.54
CA ARG A 245 7.04 6.40 -19.70
C ARG A 245 5.66 5.86 -20.09
N HIS A 246 5.00 5.06 -19.24
CA HIS A 246 3.65 4.59 -19.50
C HIS A 246 2.68 5.77 -19.48
N ARG A 247 2.23 6.19 -20.66
CA ARG A 247 1.26 7.28 -20.81
C ARG A 247 -0.07 6.84 -20.22
N CYS A 248 -0.49 7.43 -19.10
CA CYS A 248 -1.86 7.35 -18.62
C CYS A 248 -2.80 7.85 -19.73
N ARG A 249 -3.53 6.94 -20.40
CA ARG A 249 -4.38 7.24 -21.57
C ARG A 249 -5.42 8.35 -21.29
N HIS A 250 -5.79 8.55 -20.03
CA HIS A 250 -6.77 9.55 -19.59
C HIS A 250 -6.20 10.91 -19.16
N CYS A 251 -4.87 11.08 -19.03
CA CYS A 251 -4.24 12.39 -18.77
C CYS A 251 -4.17 13.25 -20.04
N ARG A 252 -5.33 13.51 -20.68
CA ARG A 252 -5.44 14.17 -22.00
C ARG A 252 -6.09 15.57 -21.95
N LYS A 253 -6.29 16.15 -20.77
CA LYS A 253 -6.77 17.52 -20.57
C LYS A 253 -6.10 18.19 -19.34
N PRO A 254 -5.97 19.53 -19.31
CA PRO A 254 -5.40 20.30 -18.19
C PRO A 254 -6.41 20.54 -17.06
N CYS A 255 -5.92 20.71 -15.83
CA CYS A 255 -6.69 20.67 -14.58
C CYS A 255 -8.02 21.47 -14.59
N PRO A 256 -9.05 21.00 -13.86
CA PRO A 256 -10.33 21.67 -13.83
C PRO A 256 -10.16 22.96 -13.01
N ARG A 257 -10.45 24.10 -13.64
CA ARG A 257 -10.44 25.42 -12.98
C ARG A 257 -11.20 25.31 -11.66
N MET A 258 -10.57 25.75 -10.56
CA MET A 258 -11.24 25.82 -9.26
C MET A 258 -12.62 26.49 -9.40
N PRO A 259 -13.65 26.05 -8.64
CA PRO A 259 -14.80 26.89 -8.43
C PRO A 259 -14.30 28.22 -7.87
N ARG A 260 -14.61 29.33 -8.56
CA ARG A 260 -14.35 30.67 -8.01
C ARG A 260 -14.99 30.73 -6.62
N SER A 261 -14.24 31.20 -5.63
CA SER A 261 -14.76 31.37 -4.28
C SER A 261 -16.09 32.13 -4.34
N PRO A 262 -17.18 31.61 -3.74
CA PRO A 262 -18.45 32.31 -3.78
C PRO A 262 -18.28 33.64 -3.05
N CYS A 263 -18.55 34.75 -3.74
CA CYS A 263 -18.57 36.06 -3.09
C CYS A 263 -19.50 36.01 -1.88
N PRO A 264 -19.12 36.63 -0.74
CA PRO A 264 -19.95 36.62 0.45
C PRO A 264 -21.34 37.19 0.12
N PRO A 265 -22.45 36.55 0.55
CA PRO A 265 -23.79 36.82 0.02
C PRO A 265 -24.38 38.18 0.42
N ASN A 266 -23.67 38.98 1.23
CA ASN A 266 -24.05 40.34 1.62
C ASN A 266 -22.84 41.28 1.50
N GLY A 267 -22.90 42.29 0.63
CA GLY A 267 -21.82 43.28 0.50
C GLY A 267 -22.05 44.33 -0.60
N CYS A 268 -22.28 43.91 -1.85
CA CYS A 268 -22.38 44.83 -3.00
C CYS A 268 -23.72 45.60 -3.08
N LYS A 269 -23.92 46.58 -2.21
CA LYS A 269 -25.03 47.56 -2.26
C LYS A 269 -24.66 48.90 -2.93
N THR A 270 -23.91 48.87 -4.04
CA THR A 270 -23.64 50.06 -4.87
C THR A 270 -23.93 49.81 -6.36
N LYS A 271 -24.94 50.51 -6.89
CA LYS A 271 -25.34 50.43 -8.30
C LYS A 271 -24.37 51.23 -9.20
N ARG A 272 -23.25 50.64 -9.66
CA ARG A 272 -22.52 51.08 -10.88
C ARG A 272 -21.36 50.14 -11.28
N CYS A 273 -21.68 49.06 -11.98
CA CYS A 273 -20.74 48.40 -12.89
C CYS A 273 -21.43 48.19 -14.24
N ALA A 274 -21.13 49.05 -15.21
CA ALA A 274 -21.54 48.83 -16.59
C ALA A 274 -20.52 47.88 -17.25
N CYS A 275 -21.00 46.79 -17.84
CA CYS A 275 -20.21 45.98 -18.76
C CYS A 275 -21.01 45.83 -20.05
N ALA A 276 -20.39 46.19 -21.18
CA ALA A 276 -21.01 46.17 -22.50
C ALA A 276 -21.25 44.69 -22.94
N ARG A 277 -22.30 44.34 -23.70
CA ARG A 277 -22.38 44.46 -25.18
C ARG A 277 -21.00 44.28 -25.85
N SER A 278 -20.76 43.32 -26.73
CA SER A 278 -21.61 42.27 -27.33
C SER A 278 -20.72 41.05 -27.66
N TRP A 279 -21.18 39.93 -28.20
CA TRP A 279 -21.70 39.73 -29.57
C TRP A 279 -22.85 38.70 -29.60
N ARG A 280 -23.70 38.77 -30.63
CA ARG A 280 -24.55 37.65 -31.12
C ARG A 280 -23.87 37.12 -32.41
N ALA A 281 -24.19 35.98 -33.02
CA ALA A 281 -25.27 35.00 -32.86
C ALA A 281 -24.66 33.57 -33.06
N CYS A 282 -25.34 32.44 -33.30
CA CYS A 282 -26.71 32.15 -33.73
C CYS A 282 -27.12 30.72 -33.32
N GLY A 283 -28.42 30.38 -33.37
CA GLY A 283 -28.93 29.01 -33.11
C GLY A 283 -30.13 28.96 -32.15
N PRO A 284 -31.36 28.68 -32.62
CA PRO A 284 -32.57 28.67 -31.80
C PRO A 284 -33.05 27.24 -31.42
N GLY A 285 -33.87 27.14 -30.37
CA GLY A 285 -34.93 26.13 -30.30
C GLY A 285 -34.78 24.99 -29.28
N SER A 286 -35.12 25.25 -28.01
CA SER A 286 -36.12 24.47 -27.25
C SER A 286 -36.35 25.04 -25.84
N VAL A 287 -37.48 24.70 -25.23
CA VAL A 287 -37.98 25.15 -23.92
C VAL A 287 -38.31 23.86 -23.12
N VAL A 288 -38.12 23.78 -21.79
CA VAL A 288 -39.20 23.81 -20.78
C VAL A 288 -38.67 23.45 -19.36
N ALA A 289 -39.22 24.13 -18.33
CA ALA A 289 -39.35 23.78 -16.90
C ALA A 289 -38.15 23.57 -15.93
N ARG A 290 -38.42 23.90 -14.65
CA ARG A 290 -37.64 23.71 -13.40
C ARG A 290 -38.51 24.16 -12.20
N PRO A 291 -38.16 23.91 -10.91
CA PRO A 291 -37.46 22.78 -10.28
C PRO A 291 -38.53 21.72 -9.90
N PRO A 292 -38.93 21.34 -8.65
CA PRO A 292 -38.38 21.41 -7.25
C PRO A 292 -37.82 20.03 -6.79
N SER A 293 -37.44 19.72 -5.53
CA SER A 293 -36.66 20.42 -4.48
C SER A 293 -36.25 19.44 -3.36
N GLY A 294 -35.03 19.56 -2.80
CA GLY A 294 -34.54 18.75 -1.65
C GLY A 294 -33.79 17.47 -2.05
N SER A 295 -32.85 16.92 -1.25
CA SER A 295 -32.27 17.44 0.01
C SER A 295 -30.87 16.87 0.30
N ARG A 296 -29.97 17.75 0.78
CA ARG A 296 -28.75 17.47 1.61
C ARG A 296 -27.90 16.22 1.28
N SER A 297 -26.74 16.43 0.65
CA SER A 297 -25.59 15.52 0.70
C SER A 297 -24.35 16.26 1.21
N ALA A 298 -23.40 15.54 1.81
CA ALA A 298 -22.25 16.13 2.50
C ALA A 298 -21.24 16.84 1.59
N THR A 299 -20.43 17.73 2.17
CA THR A 299 -19.36 18.49 1.50
C THR A 299 -18.14 17.63 1.20
N THR A 300 -18.27 16.67 0.28
CA THR A 300 -17.12 16.02 -0.34
C THR A 300 -16.50 16.98 -1.36
N THR A 301 -15.20 17.27 -1.23
CA THR A 301 -14.44 18.13 -2.16
C THR A 301 -14.20 17.43 -3.50
N ARG A 302 -15.26 17.22 -4.28
CA ARG A 302 -15.18 16.75 -5.66
C ARG A 302 -14.65 17.85 -6.58
N MET A 303 -13.48 17.65 -7.15
CA MET A 303 -13.16 18.25 -8.45
C MET A 303 -13.82 17.38 -9.53
N SER A 304 -14.61 17.98 -10.42
CA SER A 304 -15.32 17.27 -11.50
C SER A 304 -14.48 17.20 -12.77
N TRP A 305 -14.54 16.05 -13.45
CA TRP A 305 -13.95 15.78 -14.75
C TRP A 305 -14.86 14.89 -15.60
#